data_AF-L8A1X1-F1
#
_entry.id   AF-L8A1X1-F1
#
_cell.length_a   1.000
_cell.length_b   1.000
_cell.length_c   1.000
_cell.angle_alpha   90.00
_cell.angle_beta   90.00
_cell.angle_gamma   90.00
#
_symmetry.space_group_name_H-M   'P 1'
#
loop_
_entity.id
_entity.type
_entity.pdbx_description
1 polymer ?
#
loop_
_entity_poly.entity_id
_entity_poly.type
_entity_poly.pdbx_seq_one_letter_code
_entity_poly.pdbx_strand_id
1 'polypeptide(L)'
;MNQKGFTLIEMLIVMMVISVLLLIAIPNITKHNSMINSKGCEAFLNTVQAQVKAYEMEHNKIPTVQELLAGRYIKSDKCPNGHAIQISTNGDVSESGS
;
A
#
# COMPACT_ATOMS: atom_id res chain seq x y z
N MET A 1 53.89 -18.92 12.23
CA MET A 1 52.89 -17.83 12.14
C MET A 1 51.63 -18.33 12.83
N ASN A 2 51.38 -17.91 14.07
CA ASN A 2 50.21 -18.35 14.84
C ASN A 2 48.97 -17.56 14.38
N GLN A 3 48.23 -18.12 13.44
CA GLN A 3 46.87 -17.66 13.15
C GLN A 3 45.99 -18.09 14.34
N LYS A 4 45.80 -17.17 15.31
CA LYS A 4 44.75 -17.32 16.32
C LYS A 4 43.42 -17.19 15.60
N GLY A 5 42.92 -18.31 15.11
CA GLY A 5 41.62 -18.41 14.44
C GLY A 5 40.49 -18.11 15.41
N PHE A 6 39.47 -17.44 14.89
CA PHE A 6 38.16 -17.23 15.51
C PHE A 6 37.75 -18.44 16.34
N THR A 7 37.41 -18.18 17.61
CA THR A 7 36.88 -19.24 18.47
C THR A 7 35.40 -19.50 18.14
N LEU A 8 34.93 -20.72 18.40
CA LEU A 8 33.49 -21.04 18.27
C LEU A 8 32.61 -20.08 19.09
N ILE A 9 33.11 -19.66 20.26
CA ILE A 9 32.45 -18.69 21.13
C ILE A 9 32.26 -17.34 20.43
N GLU A 10 33.27 -16.88 19.67
CA GLU A 10 33.21 -15.63 18.92
C GLU A 10 32.10 -15.68 17.86
N MET A 11 31.99 -16.81 17.16
CA MET A 11 30.94 -17.00 16.16
C MET A 11 29.54 -17.07 16.79
N LEU A 12 29.41 -17.65 17.99
CA LEU A 12 28.15 -17.70 18.74
C LEU A 12 27.68 -16.30 19.18
N ILE A 13 28.59 -15.47 19.68
CA ILE A 13 28.27 -14.08 20.08
C ILE A 13 27.84 -13.27 18.85
N VAL A 14 28.52 -13.44 17.71
CA VAL A 14 28.14 -12.76 16.46
C VAL A 14 26.73 -13.16 16.00
N MET A 15 26.41 -14.46 16.01
CA MET A 15 25.07 -14.95 15.66
C MET A 15 23.99 -14.42 16.61
N MET A 16 24.29 -14.37 17.91
CA MET A 16 23.39 -13.80 18.93
C MET A 16 23.08 -12.32 18.62
N VAL A 17 24.10 -11.51 18.34
CA VAL A 17 23.91 -10.08 17.99
C VAL A 17 23.12 -9.93 16.68
N ILE A 18 23.45 -10.69 15.63
CA ILE A 18 22.73 -10.63 14.34
C ILE A 18 21.25 -10.99 14.53
N SER A 19 20.92 -12.00 15.34
CA SER A 19 19.53 -12.40 15.60
C SER A 19 18.70 -11.28 16.23
N VAL A 20 19.27 -10.55 17.21
CA VAL A 20 18.61 -9.41 17.86
C VAL A 20 18.41 -8.26 16.87
N LEU A 21 19.41 -7.98 16.02
CA LEU A 21 19.31 -6.95 14.98
C LEU A 21 18.21 -7.27 13.96
N LEU A 22 18.08 -8.52 13.52
CA LEU A 22 17.01 -8.96 12.60
C LEU A 22 15.63 -8.82 13.23
N LEU A 23 15.47 -9.17 14.51
CA LEU A 23 14.22 -9.00 15.24
C LEU A 23 13.78 -7.53 15.38
N ILE A 24 14.71 -6.58 15.40
CA ILE A 24 14.39 -5.14 15.43
C ILE A 24 14.12 -4.61 14.01
N ALA A 25 14.89 -5.07 13.02
CA ALA A 25 14.79 -4.60 11.64
C ALA A 25 13.48 -5.03 10.95
N ILE A 26 13.07 -6.29 11.10
CA ILE A 26 11.86 -6.84 10.46
C ILE A 26 10.58 -6.05 10.84
N PRO A 27 10.23 -5.86 12.13
CA PRO A 27 9.02 -5.14 12.49
C PRO A 27 9.06 -3.66 12.06
N ASN A 28 10.24 -3.05 12.01
CA ASN A 28 10.40 -1.66 11.58
C ASN A 28 10.14 -1.49 10.07
N ILE A 29 10.59 -2.43 9.23
CA ILE A 29 10.39 -2.40 7.77
C ILE A 29 8.93 -2.68 7.38
N THR A 30 8.26 -3.62 8.05
CA THR A 30 6.86 -3.98 7.73
C THR A 30 5.91 -2.81 7.99
N LYS A 31 6.17 -1.99 9.01
CA LYS A 31 5.33 -0.84 9.38
C LYS A 31 5.39 0.31 8.37
N HIS A 32 6.51 0.48 7.67
CA HIS A 32 6.63 1.49 6.62
C HIS A 32 5.87 1.10 5.35
N ASN A 33 5.84 -0.19 4.99
CA ASN A 33 5.11 -0.65 3.79
C ASN A 33 3.59 -0.45 3.91
N SER A 34 2.99 -0.77 5.05
CA SER A 34 1.54 -0.58 5.24
C SER A 34 1.15 0.90 5.24
N MET A 35 1.97 1.77 5.86
CA MET A 35 1.75 3.22 5.84
C MET A 35 1.86 3.81 4.43
N ILE A 36 2.84 3.35 3.64
CA ILE A 36 3.00 3.78 2.24
C ILE A 36 1.79 3.35 1.40
N ASN A 37 1.33 2.10 1.57
CA ASN A 37 0.17 1.58 0.83
C ASN A 37 -1.13 2.34 1.17
N SER A 38 -1.33 2.68 2.45
CA SER A 38 -2.48 3.48 2.89
C SER A 38 -2.44 4.90 2.31
N LYS A 39 -1.31 5.61 2.39
CA LYS A 39 -1.16 6.94 1.77
C LYS A 39 -1.30 6.89 0.25
N GLY A 40 -0.79 5.83 -0.39
CA GLY A 40 -0.95 5.60 -1.82
C GLY A 40 -2.42 5.39 -2.20
N CYS A 41 -3.19 4.67 -1.36
CA CYS A 41 -4.63 4.51 -1.56
C CYS A 41 -5.38 5.83 -1.38
N GLU A 42 -5.06 6.64 -0.37
CA GLU A 42 -5.68 7.95 -0.18
C GLU A 42 -5.46 8.87 -1.39
N ALA A 43 -4.24 8.92 -1.93
CA ALA A 43 -3.96 9.67 -3.16
C ALA A 43 -4.72 9.11 -4.38
N PHE A 44 -4.86 7.79 -4.46
CA PHE A 44 -5.63 7.13 -5.50
C PHE A 44 -7.12 7.49 -5.41
N LEU A 45 -7.72 7.42 -4.22
CA LEU A 45 -9.11 7.80 -3.96
C LEU A 45 -9.37 9.24 -4.40
N ASN A 46 -8.50 10.18 -4.05
CA ASN A 46 -8.60 11.58 -4.50
C ASN A 46 -8.55 11.73 -6.02
N THR A 47 -7.72 10.93 -6.68
CA THR A 47 -7.64 10.93 -8.15
C THR A 47 -8.93 10.40 -8.76
N VAL A 48 -9.44 9.28 -8.26
CA VAL A 48 -10.70 8.69 -8.72
C VAL A 48 -11.88 9.62 -8.43
N GLN A 49 -11.89 10.31 -7.29
CA GLN A 49 -12.90 11.32 -6.95
C GLN A 49 -12.97 12.44 -8.00
N ALA A 50 -11.81 12.93 -8.45
CA ALA A 50 -11.74 13.91 -9.53
C ALA A 50 -12.32 13.36 -10.85
N GLN A 51 -12.06 12.08 -11.16
CA GLN A 51 -12.59 11.42 -12.35
C GLN A 51 -14.10 11.17 -12.28
N VAL A 52 -14.61 10.79 -11.10
CA VAL A 52 -16.05 10.69 -10.83
C VAL A 52 -16.73 12.02 -11.08
N LYS A 53 -16.15 13.11 -10.56
CA LYS A 53 -16.69 14.47 -10.79
C LYS A 53 -16.62 14.88 -12.25
N ALA A 54 -15.55 14.53 -12.97
CA ALA A 54 -15.44 14.79 -14.40
C ALA A 54 -16.55 14.08 -15.19
N TYR A 55 -16.79 12.79 -14.90
CA TYR A 55 -17.88 12.02 -15.52
C TYR A 55 -19.25 12.60 -15.16
N GLU A 56 -19.45 12.98 -13.90
CA GLU A 56 -20.70 13.61 -13.43
C GLU A 56 -21.00 14.89 -14.21
N MET A 57 -19.99 15.73 -14.48
CA MET A 57 -20.15 16.95 -15.29
C MET A 57 -20.47 16.65 -16.76
N GLU A 58 -19.92 15.59 -17.34
CA GLU A 58 -20.12 15.24 -18.75
C GLU A 58 -21.47 14.55 -19.00
N HIS A 59 -21.87 13.66 -18.09
CA HIS A 59 -23.05 12.79 -18.27
C HIS A 59 -24.22 13.13 -17.34
N ASN A 60 -24.08 14.13 -16.45
CA ASN A 60 -25.07 14.49 -15.42
C ASN A 60 -25.51 13.28 -14.57
N LYS A 61 -24.61 12.32 -14.38
CA LYS A 61 -24.86 11.05 -13.69
C LYS A 61 -23.64 10.66 -12.88
N ILE A 62 -23.85 10.19 -11.65
CA ILE A 62 -22.78 9.58 -10.85
C ILE A 62 -22.43 8.21 -11.45
N PRO A 63 -21.18 8.01 -11.89
CA PRO A 63 -20.75 6.74 -12.48
C PRO A 63 -20.58 5.64 -11.42
N THR A 64 -20.77 4.41 -11.86
CA THR A 64 -20.27 3.21 -11.19
C THR A 64 -18.80 2.98 -11.50
N VAL A 65 -18.12 2.17 -10.67
CA VAL A 65 -16.70 1.80 -10.89
C VAL A 65 -16.51 1.16 -12.27
N GLN A 66 -17.49 0.36 -12.72
CA GLN A 66 -17.47 -0.26 -14.04
C GLN A 66 -17.59 0.75 -15.18
N GLU A 67 -18.42 1.79 -15.04
CA GLU A 67 -18.54 2.86 -16.04
C GLU A 67 -17.24 3.67 -16.17
N LEU A 68 -16.54 3.94 -15.05
CA LEU A 68 -15.24 4.61 -15.09
C LEU A 68 -14.16 3.75 -15.76
N LEU A 69 -14.18 2.43 -15.53
CA LEU A 69 -13.26 1.49 -16.21
C LEU A 69 -13.54 1.42 -17.71
N ALA A 70 -14.81 1.30 -18.09
CA ALA A 70 -15.24 1.25 -19.49
C ALA A 70 -14.91 2.56 -20.23
N GLY A 71 -15.13 3.70 -19.57
CA GLY A 71 -14.80 5.02 -20.08
C GLY A 71 -13.31 5.39 -20.00
N ARG A 72 -12.45 4.48 -19.50
CA ARG A 72 -11.00 4.70 -19.30
C ARG A 72 -10.64 5.90 -18.41
N TYR A 73 -11.57 6.34 -17.57
CA TYR A 73 -11.31 7.37 -16.56
C TYR A 73 -10.37 6.85 -15.46
N ILE A 74 -10.42 5.54 -15.18
CA ILE A 74 -9.54 4.86 -14.23
C ILE A 74 -8.93 3.61 -14.86
N LYS A 75 -7.72 3.23 -14.41
CA LYS A 75 -7.00 2.06 -14.93
C LYS A 75 -7.24 0.78 -14.12
N SER A 76 -7.66 0.91 -12.87
CA SER A 76 -7.89 -0.20 -11.96
C SER A 76 -8.95 0.19 -10.92
N ASP A 77 -9.62 -0.81 -10.38
CA ASP A 77 -10.58 -0.73 -9.28
C ASP A 77 -9.95 -1.05 -7.91
N LYS A 78 -8.63 -1.22 -7.85
CA LYS A 78 -7.91 -1.62 -6.63
C LYS A 78 -6.88 -0.58 -6.23
N CYS A 79 -6.84 -0.32 -4.94
CA CYS A 79 -5.79 0.45 -4.32
C CYS A 79 -4.47 -0.35 -4.20
N PRO A 80 -3.32 0.33 -3.99
CA PRO A 80 -2.02 -0.32 -3.77
C PRO A 80 -1.97 -1.25 -2.55
N ASN A 81 -2.90 -1.09 -1.60
CA ASN A 81 -3.07 -1.98 -0.44
C ASN A 81 -3.85 -3.28 -0.77
N GLY A 82 -4.37 -3.42 -2.00
CA GLY A 82 -5.15 -4.58 -2.45
C GLY A 82 -6.66 -4.46 -2.19
N HIS A 83 -7.13 -3.40 -1.53
CA HIS A 83 -8.54 -3.17 -1.28
C HIS A 83 -9.23 -2.57 -2.52
N ALA A 84 -10.47 -2.97 -2.77
CA ALA A 84 -11.27 -2.43 -3.86
C ALA A 84 -11.83 -1.06 -3.50
N ILE A 85 -12.09 -0.22 -4.49
CA ILE A 85 -12.79 1.06 -4.30
C ILE A 85 -14.30 0.89 -4.50
N GLN A 86 -15.08 1.71 -3.81
CA GLN A 86 -16.53 1.81 -3.94
C GLN A 86 -16.91 3.27 -4.16
N ILE A 87 -17.97 3.50 -4.93
CA ILE A 87 -18.53 4.83 -5.17
C ILE A 87 -19.90 4.84 -4.50
N SER A 88 -20.08 5.73 -3.53
CA SER A 88 -21.35 5.91 -2.83
C SER A 88 -22.36 6.66 -3.71
N THR A 89 -23.64 6.60 -3.34
CA THR A 89 -24.74 7.21 -4.10
C THR A 89 -24.69 8.74 -4.17
N ASN A 90 -23.85 9.36 -3.34
CA ASN A 90 -23.55 10.79 -3.32
C ASN A 90 -22.31 11.16 -4.17
N GLY A 91 -21.64 10.18 -4.77
CA GLY A 91 -20.47 10.38 -5.61
C GLY A 91 -19.15 10.44 -4.85
N ASP A 92 -19.13 10.09 -3.56
CA ASP A 92 -17.89 9.96 -2.79
C ASP A 92 -17.24 8.59 -3.04
N VAL A 93 -15.91 8.59 -3.21
CA VAL A 93 -15.11 7.38 -3.42
C VAL A 93 -14.50 6.92 -2.09
N SER A 94 -14.79 5.69 -1.69
CA SER A 94 -14.27 5.08 -0.46
C SER A 94 -13.65 3.71 -0.72
N GLU A 95 -12.89 3.23 0.26
CA GLU A 95 -12.29 1.90 0.24
C GLU A 95 -13.30 0.85 0.76
N SER A 96 -13.39 -0.31 0.11
CA SER A 96 -14.26 -1.45 0.46
C SER A 96 -13.95 -2.14 1.80
N GLY A 97 -12.93 -1.70 2.53
CA GLY A 97 -12.40 -2.36 3.72
C GLY A 97 -12.30 -1.48 4.96
N SER A 98 -12.88 -0.27 4.94
CA SER A 98 -13.00 0.64 6.09
C SER A 98 -14.37 0.59 6.72
#